data_AF-A0AB36XV23-F1
#
_entry.id   AF-A0AB36XV23-F1
#
_cell.length_a   1.000
_cell.length_b   1.000
_cell.length_c   1.000
_cell.angle_alpha   90.00
_cell.angle_beta   90.00
_cell.angle_gamma   90.00
#
_symmetry.space_group_name_H-M   'P 1'
#
loop_
_entity.id
_entity.type
_entity.pdbx_description
1 polymer ?
#
loop_
_entity_poly.entity_id
_entity_poly.type
_entity_poly.pdbx_seq_one_letter_code
_entity_poly.pdbx_strand_id
1 'polypeptide(L)'
;MGERAGAFAAVFGAARVGHVMGVLHDIGKHSQAYQRYIRTPQTSETKASGPDHSTAGAKEAVCLYGALGRLMGFGIAGHHSGLM
;
A
#
# COMPACT_ATOMS: atom_id res chain seq x y z
N MET A 1 -5.23 3.86 9.25
CA MET A 1 -4.88 4.48 7.95
C MET A 1 -6.13 4.70 7.11
N GLY A 2 -6.96 3.68 6.89
CA GLY A 2 -8.23 3.80 6.15
C GLY A 2 -9.14 4.96 6.56
N GLU A 3 -9.50 5.12 7.83
CA GLU A 3 -10.41 6.20 8.26
C GLU A 3 -9.90 7.60 7.93
N ARG A 4 -8.61 7.88 8.19
CA ARG A 4 -7.99 9.18 7.87
C ARG A 4 -7.91 9.41 6.37
N ALA A 5 -7.50 8.39 5.61
CA ALA A 5 -7.45 8.47 4.15
C ALA A 5 -8.84 8.70 3.53
N GLY A 6 -9.87 8.05 4.08
CA GLY A 6 -11.26 8.28 3.70
C GLY A 6 -11.74 9.70 4.03
N ALA A 7 -11.40 10.22 5.22
CA ALA A 7 -11.74 11.60 5.60
C ALA A 7 -11.11 12.64 4.66
N PHE A 8 -9.85 12.46 4.27
CA PHE A 8 -9.21 13.35 3.29
C PHE A 8 -9.84 13.25 1.89
N ALA A 9 -10.21 12.04 1.46
CA ALA A 9 -10.84 11.84 0.16
C ALA A 9 -12.31 12.30 0.12
N ALA A 10 -12.94 12.58 1.26
CA ALA A 10 -14.35 12.94 1.35
C ALA A 10 -14.69 14.23 0.61
N VAL A 11 -13.78 15.21 0.61
CA VAL A 11 -13.99 16.50 -0.09
C VAL A 11 -14.13 16.33 -1.61
N PHE A 12 -13.63 15.21 -2.15
CA PHE A 12 -13.69 14.84 -3.56
C PHE A 12 -14.83 13.85 -3.86
N GLY A 13 -15.72 13.57 -2.89
CA GLY A 13 -16.75 12.53 -3.02
C GLY A 13 -16.18 11.10 -3.02
N ALA A 14 -14.90 10.93 -2.66
CA ALA A 14 -14.16 9.67 -2.80
C ALA A 14 -13.84 8.99 -1.46
N ALA A 15 -14.60 9.28 -0.40
CA ALA A 15 -14.32 8.79 0.97
C ALA A 15 -14.14 7.26 1.04
N ARG A 16 -15.00 6.50 0.37
CA ARG A 16 -14.91 5.03 0.35
C ARG A 16 -13.67 4.53 -0.37
N VAL A 17 -13.29 5.17 -1.49
CA VAL A 17 -12.08 4.86 -2.25
C VAL A 17 -10.83 5.14 -1.39
N GLY A 18 -10.76 6.33 -0.79
CA GLY A 18 -9.67 6.69 0.12
C GLY A 18 -9.55 5.74 1.31
N HIS A 19 -10.68 5.32 1.88
CA HIS A 19 -10.68 4.33 2.96
C HIS A 19 -10.10 2.99 2.53
N VAL A 20 -10.59 2.42 1.41
CA VAL A 20 -10.12 1.15 0.88
C VAL A 20 -8.62 1.20 0.56
N MET A 21 -8.17 2.25 -0.14
CA MET A 21 -6.75 2.43 -0.43
C MET A 21 -5.92 2.52 0.85
N GLY A 22 -6.38 3.27 1.85
CA GLY A 22 -5.69 3.38 3.14
C GLY A 22 -5.66 2.07 3.94
N VAL A 23 -6.64 1.18 3.78
CA VAL A 23 -6.61 -0.17 4.37
C VAL A 23 -5.63 -1.08 3.63
N LEU A 24 -5.64 -1.05 2.30
CA LEU A 24 -4.85 -1.98 1.49
C LEU A 24 -3.38 -1.58 1.31
N HIS A 25 -3.01 -0.31 1.51
CA HIS A 25 -1.69 0.19 1.10
C HIS A 25 -0.51 -0.59 1.69
N ASP A 26 -0.61 -1.07 2.93
CA ASP A 26 0.48 -1.71 3.66
C ASP A 26 0.30 -3.22 3.86
N ILE A 27 -0.70 -3.85 3.22
CA ILE A 27 -1.00 -5.28 3.44
C ILE A 27 0.20 -6.19 3.16
N GLY A 28 1.08 -5.81 2.22
CA GLY A 28 2.30 -6.55 1.91
C GLY A 28 3.32 -6.61 3.06
N LYS A 29 3.21 -5.73 4.06
CA LYS A 29 4.06 -5.77 5.27
C LYS A 29 3.80 -7.00 6.13
N HIS A 30 2.66 -7.67 5.96
CA HIS A 30 2.37 -8.94 6.63
C HIS A 30 3.06 -10.16 6.01
N SER A 31 3.72 -10.00 4.85
CA SER A 31 4.49 -11.08 4.23
C SER A 31 5.66 -11.53 5.10
N GLN A 32 6.02 -12.82 5.01
CA GLN A 32 7.18 -13.35 5.73
C GLN A 32 8.48 -12.63 5.35
N ALA A 33 8.63 -12.23 4.09
CA ALA A 33 9.80 -11.50 3.61
C ALA A 33 9.93 -10.13 4.30
N TYR A 34 8.84 -9.37 4.38
CA TYR A 34 8.83 -8.06 5.04
C TYR A 34 9.01 -8.18 6.55
N GLN A 35 8.35 -9.15 7.18
CA GLN A 35 8.52 -9.43 8.61
C GLN A 35 9.94 -9.85 8.97
N ARG A 36 10.61 -10.63 8.10
CA ARG A 36 12.02 -10.96 8.26
C ARG A 36 12.90 -9.71 8.13
N TYR A 37 12.66 -8.89 7.11
CA TYR A 37 13.39 -7.64 6.89
C TYR A 37 13.37 -6.73 8.13
N ILE A 38 12.20 -6.45 8.72
CA ILE A 38 12.11 -5.55 9.88
C ILE A 38 12.66 -6.14 11.19
N ARG A 39 12.80 -7.47 11.28
CA ARG A 39 13.35 -8.16 12.45
C ARG A 39 14.86 -8.35 12.36
N THR A 40 15.43 -8.27 11.17
CA THR A 40 16.88 -8.36 10.96
C THR A 40 17.53 -7.01 11.27
N PRO A 41 18.43 -6.94 12.28
CA PRO A 41 19.18 -5.72 12.56
C PRO A 41 19.96 -5.26 11.33
N GLN A 42 19.78 -4.00 10.95
CA GLN A 42 20.51 -3.38 9.85
C GLN A 42 21.73 -2.65 10.42
N THR A 43 22.92 -2.97 9.92
CA THR A 43 24.15 -2.21 10.17
C THR A 43 24.47 -1.36 8.94
N SER A 44 25.44 -0.46 9.06
CA SER A 44 25.95 0.29 7.90
C SER A 44 26.43 -0.62 6.77
N GLU A 45 26.85 -1.86 7.06
CA GLU A 45 27.28 -2.84 6.05
C GLU A 45 26.15 -3.74 5.54
N THR A 46 25.07 -3.93 6.31
CA THR A 46 23.96 -4.84 5.95
C THR A 46 22.68 -4.12 5.55
N LYS A 47 22.70 -2.78 5.44
CA LYS A 47 21.56 -1.95 5.08
C LYS A 47 21.04 -2.32 3.68
N ALA A 48 19.91 -3.00 3.64
CA ALA A 48 19.19 -3.36 2.41
C ALA A 48 17.92 -2.52 2.26
N SER A 49 17.51 -2.28 1.02
CA SER A 49 16.16 -1.79 0.75
C SER A 49 15.14 -2.85 1.15
N GLY A 50 14.08 -2.42 1.84
CA GLY A 50 12.99 -3.32 2.21
C GLY A 50 12.33 -3.95 0.99
N PRO A 51 11.78 -5.18 1.13
CA PRO A 51 11.06 -5.81 0.03
C PRO A 51 9.82 -4.99 -0.34
N ASP A 52 9.39 -5.14 -1.60
CA ASP A 52 8.15 -4.55 -2.09
C ASP A 52 6.96 -5.01 -1.23
N HIS A 53 6.14 -4.05 -0.83
CA HIS A 53 4.93 -4.28 -0.03
C HIS A 53 3.69 -3.57 -0.57
N SER A 54 3.84 -2.71 -1.59
CA SER A 54 2.71 -2.04 -2.22
C SER A 54 2.00 -2.92 -3.25
N THR A 55 2.71 -3.81 -3.95
CA THR A 55 2.11 -4.66 -4.98
C THR A 55 1.00 -5.56 -4.45
N ALA A 56 1.13 -6.07 -3.22
CA ALA A 56 0.10 -6.92 -2.61
C ALA A 56 -1.24 -6.16 -2.49
N GLY A 57 -1.21 -4.92 -2.01
CA GLY A 57 -2.41 -4.07 -1.90
C GLY A 57 -3.00 -3.69 -3.26
N ALA A 58 -2.15 -3.44 -4.26
CA ALA A 58 -2.60 -3.14 -5.61
C ALA A 58 -3.30 -4.34 -6.28
N LYS A 59 -2.77 -5.55 -6.12
CA LYS A 59 -3.40 -6.78 -6.62
C LYS A 59 -4.75 -7.03 -5.96
N GLU A 60 -4.83 -6.84 -4.64
CA GLU A 60 -6.07 -7.03 -3.89
C GLU A 60 -7.14 -6.02 -4.32
N ALA A 61 -6.75 -4.76 -4.54
CA ALA A 61 -7.67 -3.74 -5.05
C ALA A 61 -8.26 -4.14 -6.40
N VAL A 62 -7.44 -4.64 -7.34
CA VAL A 62 -7.91 -5.12 -8.66
C VAL A 62 -8.85 -6.31 -8.52
N CYS A 63 -8.53 -7.27 -7.65
CA CYS A 63 -9.34 -8.46 -7.40
C CYS A 63 -10.73 -8.10 -6.87
N LEU A 64 -10.79 -7.21 -5.87
CA LEU A 64 -12.03 -6.87 -5.17
C LEU A 64 -12.91 -5.83 -5.91
N TYR A 65 -12.32 -4.95 -6.72
CA TYR A 65 -13.02 -3.79 -7.28
C TYR A 65 -12.88 -3.62 -8.81
N GLY A 66 -12.28 -4.61 -9.51
CA GLY A 66 -12.21 -4.63 -10.97
C GLY A 66 -11.55 -3.37 -11.57
N ALA A 67 -12.26 -2.69 -12.48
CA ALA A 67 -11.75 -1.49 -13.14
C ALA A 67 -11.42 -0.35 -12.15
N LEU A 68 -12.28 -0.12 -11.14
CA LEU A 68 -12.01 0.85 -10.07
C LEU A 68 -10.83 0.41 -9.21
N GLY A 69 -10.70 -0.90 -9.01
CA GLY A 69 -9.56 -1.54 -8.38
C GLY A 69 -8.22 -1.26 -9.07
N ARG A 70 -8.22 -1.21 -10.40
CA ARG A 70 -7.03 -0.85 -11.19
C ARG A 70 -6.61 0.60 -10.95
N LEU A 71 -7.57 1.53 -10.89
CA LEU A 71 -7.29 2.93 -10.54
C LEU A 71 -6.69 3.06 -9.14
N MET A 72 -7.30 2.40 -8.15
CA MET A 72 -6.77 2.35 -6.78
C MET A 72 -5.38 1.71 -6.73
N GLY A 73 -5.17 0.66 -7.53
CA GLY A 73 -3.92 -0.06 -7.64
C GLY A 73 -2.75 0.81 -8.08
N PHE A 74 -2.96 1.80 -8.96
CA PHE A 74 -1.92 2.77 -9.31
C PHE A 74 -1.50 3.63 -8.11
N GLY A 75 -2.47 4.16 -7.36
CA GLY A 75 -2.19 4.95 -6.17
C GLY A 75 -1.53 4.15 -5.05
N ILE A 76 -1.93 2.88 -4.89
CA ILE A 76 -1.33 1.96 -3.91
C ILE A 76 0.08 1.52 -4.37
N ALA A 77 0.29 1.18 -5.64
CA ALA A 77 1.62 0.79 -6.11
C ALA A 77 2.64 1.94 -5.97
N GLY A 78 2.21 3.17 -6.26
CA GLY A 78 3.06 4.37 -6.30
C GLY A 78 3.42 4.98 -4.95
N HIS A 79 2.86 4.53 -3.81
CA HIS A 79 3.10 5.24 -2.54
C HIS A 79 4.53 5.08 -1.98
N HIS A 80 5.37 4.21 -2.56
CA HIS A 80 6.80 4.09 -2.21
C HIS A 80 7.75 4.75 -3.20
N SER A 81 7.34 4.89 -4.46
CA SER A 81 8.18 5.41 -5.54
C SER A 81 7.84 6.85 -5.92
N GLY A 82 6.76 7.43 -5.37
CA GLY A 82 6.03 8.48 -6.07
C GLY A 82 5.26 7.88 -7.26
N LEU A 83 4.29 8.63 -7.80
CA LEU A 83 3.62 8.27 -9.06
C LEU A 83 4.70 8.00 -10.11
N MET A 84 4.82 6.75 -10.60
CA MET A 84 5.57 6.45 -11.82
C MET A 84 4.80 6.97 -13.03
#